data_AF-A0A3C0X3J6-F1
#
_entry.id   AF-A0A3C0X3J6-F1
#
_cell.length_a   1.000
_cell.length_b   1.000
_cell.length_c   1.000
_cell.angle_alpha   90.00
_cell.angle_beta   90.00
_cell.angle_gamma   90.00
#
_symmetry.space_group_name_H-M   'P 1'
#
loop_
_entity.id
_entity.type
_entity.pdbx_description
1 polymer ?
#
loop_
_entity_poly.entity_id
_entity_poly.type
_entity_poly.pdbx_seq_one_letter_code
_entity_poly.pdbx_strand_id
1 'polypeptide(L)'
;MSEFMLGCNYWASHAGAEMWKNWDEEQVERDMQDLSEYGVKYLRVFPNWKDFQPVMPVYGGEGRIKEYMLEGCREPENPWYLDEVMLDRFGKFCTVAEKYGMKLIVGLITGWMSGRLFIPSALNGKNLCTDPVALKFELLMVRGIVSRFCDRDVIYAWNLGNECNCMSKVNTREEAMVWTAAVSNSIRAADPDRPVISGMHSLSVDRDAWRITDQADWNDILTTHPYAYFVPYCRNDPIDSIRTLMHGTCETMLYASVGKKPCLVEELGTLGPNICNDDISGSFMRLNLISNWANGSAGLLWWCAHEQLNLETPPYNWFMLERELGMLDINRRPKPILKEMKKFSDWLGTVDFELEAPVKDALILLTKEQDCWATAFMSFILGKQAGVTLDFLAPNLDIPDSAVYFMPSVHSGCPLYARYYNQLLDKVYNGAVLYVSNGDAFFNKREEVFGASVISSEDTYDSGTFTFSGSVIPYERYCKVGIEPTTAQVLANDGNGKPIFTVNNFGKGKIYYLNFPLEDMLSRQNHAFDGGAYKIYEYVLKELLEKKTVRKLNSKVGVTENGSIATVINYSNEPVK
;
A
#
# COMPACT_ATOMS: atom_id res chain seq x y z
N MET A 1 20.21 -5.71 4.72
CA MET A 1 18.74 -5.88 4.49
C MET A 1 18.46 -7.30 4.02
N SER A 2 17.25 -7.82 4.21
CA SER A 2 16.79 -9.05 3.54
C SER A 2 16.85 -8.89 2.01
N GLU A 3 16.88 -10.00 1.28
CA GLU A 3 16.77 -10.00 -0.19
C GLU A 3 15.54 -9.19 -0.65
N PHE A 4 15.71 -8.30 -1.64
CA PHE A 4 14.60 -7.56 -2.26
C PHE A 4 13.81 -8.48 -3.20
N MET A 5 12.55 -8.78 -2.85
CA MET A 5 11.73 -9.71 -3.63
C MET A 5 11.37 -9.10 -4.97
N LEU A 6 11.86 -9.70 -6.06
CA LEU A 6 11.63 -9.23 -7.42
C LEU A 6 10.87 -10.28 -8.22
N GLY A 7 9.69 -9.93 -8.74
CA GLY A 7 8.98 -10.84 -9.61
C GLY A 7 7.56 -10.43 -9.97
N CYS A 8 6.64 -11.40 -10.03
CA CYS A 8 5.29 -11.15 -10.54
C CYS A 8 4.22 -12.10 -9.99
N ASN A 9 2.96 -11.72 -10.22
CA ASN A 9 1.80 -12.56 -9.99
C ASN A 9 1.60 -13.48 -11.19
N TYR A 10 1.43 -14.77 -10.92
CA TYR A 10 1.43 -15.80 -11.94
C TYR A 10 0.08 -16.49 -12.09
N TRP A 11 -0.41 -16.45 -13.32
CA TRP A 11 -1.38 -17.38 -13.89
C TRP A 11 -0.80 -17.91 -15.20
N ALA A 12 -1.05 -19.18 -15.51
CA ALA A 12 -0.54 -19.79 -16.74
C ALA A 12 -1.08 -19.07 -17.98
N SER A 13 -0.21 -18.85 -18.97
CA SER A 13 -0.51 -17.98 -20.11
C SER A 13 -1.69 -18.44 -20.96
N HIS A 14 -1.97 -19.75 -20.99
CA HIS A 14 -3.02 -20.36 -21.81
C HIS A 14 -4.40 -20.40 -21.14
N ALA A 15 -4.48 -20.24 -19.82
CA ALA A 15 -5.70 -20.55 -19.07
C ALA A 15 -6.07 -19.54 -17.97
N GLY A 16 -5.18 -18.61 -17.60
CA GLY A 16 -5.47 -17.62 -16.58
C GLY A 16 -5.93 -18.26 -15.26
N ALA A 17 -6.96 -17.69 -14.64
CA ALA A 17 -7.56 -18.19 -13.40
C ALA A 17 -8.13 -19.63 -13.47
N GLU A 18 -8.32 -20.20 -14.67
CA GLU A 18 -8.78 -21.57 -14.88
C GLU A 18 -7.62 -22.58 -15.10
N MET A 19 -6.36 -22.15 -14.91
CA MET A 19 -5.17 -22.99 -15.15
C MET A 19 -5.17 -24.31 -14.37
N TRP A 20 -5.77 -24.34 -13.19
CA TRP A 20 -5.77 -25.54 -12.37
C TRP A 20 -6.67 -26.62 -12.93
N LYS A 21 -7.85 -26.27 -13.46
CA LYS A 21 -8.72 -27.23 -14.18
C LYS A 21 -8.12 -27.59 -15.55
N ASN A 22 -7.56 -26.60 -16.25
CA ASN A 22 -6.96 -26.73 -17.58
C ASN A 22 -5.42 -26.88 -17.50
N TRP A 23 -4.93 -27.75 -16.61
CA TRP A 23 -3.50 -27.90 -16.35
C TRP A 23 -2.73 -28.37 -17.58
N ASP A 24 -1.64 -27.66 -17.89
CA ASP A 24 -0.65 -28.01 -18.90
C ASP A 24 0.74 -27.77 -18.31
N GLU A 25 1.42 -28.84 -17.93
CA GLU A 25 2.73 -28.79 -17.28
C GLU A 25 3.81 -28.24 -18.22
N GLU A 26 3.75 -28.59 -19.51
CA GLU A 26 4.71 -28.08 -20.49
C GLU A 26 4.52 -26.58 -20.69
N GLN A 27 3.28 -26.08 -20.69
CA GLN A 27 3.02 -24.65 -20.75
C GLN A 27 3.56 -23.92 -19.53
N VAL A 28 3.32 -24.45 -18.32
CA VAL A 28 3.85 -23.87 -17.08
C VAL A 28 5.37 -23.84 -17.09
N GLU A 29 6.02 -24.93 -17.52
CA GLU A 29 7.47 -24.98 -17.67
C GLU A 29 7.98 -23.94 -18.66
N ARG A 30 7.34 -23.83 -19.83
CA ARG A 30 7.70 -22.82 -20.83
C ARG A 30 7.56 -21.41 -20.25
N ASP A 31 6.48 -21.11 -19.54
CA ASP A 31 6.27 -19.79 -18.93
C ASP A 31 7.34 -19.47 -17.87
N MET A 32 7.70 -20.45 -17.04
CA MET A 32 8.75 -20.33 -16.02
C MET A 32 10.11 -20.05 -16.63
N GLN A 33 10.44 -20.74 -17.73
CA GLN A 33 11.66 -20.49 -18.48
C GLN A 33 11.73 -19.03 -18.93
N ASP A 34 10.69 -18.53 -19.62
CA ASP A 34 10.65 -17.14 -20.11
C ASP A 34 10.89 -16.15 -18.97
N LEU A 35 10.18 -16.30 -17.84
CA LEU A 35 10.30 -15.39 -16.70
C LEU A 35 11.70 -15.43 -16.07
N SER A 36 12.29 -16.63 -15.94
CA SER A 36 13.62 -16.81 -15.36
C SER A 36 14.73 -16.08 -16.13
N GLU A 37 14.60 -16.01 -17.47
CA GLU A 37 15.56 -15.33 -18.34
C GLU A 37 15.57 -13.80 -18.14
N TYR A 38 14.49 -13.24 -17.58
CA TYR A 38 14.33 -11.80 -17.32
C TYR A 38 14.48 -11.41 -15.84
N GLY A 39 15.08 -12.26 -15.02
CA GLY A 39 15.48 -11.92 -13.65
C GLY A 39 14.34 -11.89 -12.63
N VAL A 40 13.19 -12.47 -12.98
CA VAL A 40 12.11 -12.82 -12.03
C VAL A 40 12.63 -13.92 -11.10
N LYS A 41 12.48 -13.73 -9.79
CA LYS A 41 12.93 -14.68 -8.76
C LYS A 41 11.79 -15.14 -7.85
N TYR A 42 10.76 -14.31 -7.70
CA TYR A 42 9.61 -14.59 -6.83
C TYR A 42 8.32 -14.65 -7.66
N LEU A 43 7.48 -15.64 -7.39
CA LEU A 43 6.16 -15.75 -7.99
C LEU A 43 5.10 -15.80 -6.90
N ARG A 44 4.12 -14.90 -7.00
CA ARG A 44 2.88 -15.03 -6.23
C ARG A 44 1.91 -15.91 -7.02
N VAL A 45 1.46 -16.99 -6.39
CA VAL A 45 0.70 -18.07 -7.03
C VAL A 45 -0.56 -18.38 -6.24
N PHE A 46 -1.59 -18.85 -6.94
CA PHE A 46 -2.96 -18.82 -6.42
C PHE A 46 -3.65 -20.18 -6.55
N PRO A 47 -3.59 -21.05 -5.53
CA PRO A 47 -4.53 -22.17 -5.43
C PRO A 47 -5.97 -21.67 -5.47
N ASN A 48 -6.64 -21.83 -6.62
CA ASN A 48 -7.99 -21.32 -6.83
C ASN A 48 -8.97 -22.06 -5.90
N TRP A 49 -9.67 -21.35 -5.01
CA TRP A 49 -10.45 -21.98 -3.94
C TRP A 49 -11.54 -22.92 -4.49
N LYS A 50 -12.27 -22.52 -5.53
CA LYS A 50 -13.30 -23.39 -6.16
C LYS A 50 -12.72 -24.70 -6.70
N ASP A 51 -11.46 -24.70 -7.13
CA ASP A 51 -10.84 -25.84 -7.81
C ASP A 51 -10.18 -26.77 -6.80
N PHE A 52 -9.45 -26.22 -5.84
CA PHE A 52 -8.74 -26.98 -4.82
C PHE A 52 -9.66 -27.54 -3.75
N GLN A 53 -10.79 -26.89 -3.48
CA GLN A 53 -11.77 -27.35 -2.50
C GLN A 53 -13.19 -27.31 -3.11
N PRO A 54 -13.50 -28.15 -4.13
CA PRO A 54 -14.72 -28.06 -4.94
C PRO A 54 -15.94 -28.63 -4.20
N VAL A 55 -16.22 -28.11 -3.00
CA VAL A 55 -17.25 -28.59 -2.11
C VAL A 55 -18.63 -28.13 -2.57
N MET A 56 -19.56 -29.07 -2.57
CA MET A 56 -20.96 -28.87 -2.88
C MET A 56 -21.87 -29.38 -1.75
N PRO A 57 -23.02 -28.74 -1.52
CA PRO A 57 -24.02 -29.23 -0.61
C PRO A 57 -24.86 -30.32 -1.30
N VAL A 58 -25.15 -31.41 -0.58
CA VAL A 58 -26.11 -32.43 -1.01
C VAL A 58 -27.38 -32.28 -0.20
N TYR A 59 -28.52 -32.14 -0.88
CA TYR A 59 -29.78 -31.80 -0.25
C TYR A 59 -30.66 -33.03 -0.02
N GLY A 60 -31.29 -33.08 1.15
CA GLY A 60 -32.39 -33.98 1.46
C GLY A 60 -33.75 -33.31 1.19
N GLY A 61 -34.80 -33.87 1.80
CA GLY A 61 -36.14 -33.30 1.75
C GLY A 61 -36.18 -31.85 2.26
N GLU A 62 -37.09 -31.05 1.68
CA GLU A 62 -37.31 -29.64 2.02
C GLU A 62 -36.09 -28.71 1.83
N GLY A 63 -35.14 -29.11 0.98
CA GLY A 63 -33.95 -28.30 0.70
C GLY A 63 -32.96 -28.22 1.87
N ARG A 64 -33.09 -29.11 2.87
CA ARG A 64 -32.14 -29.20 3.98
C ARG A 64 -30.84 -29.84 3.48
N ILE A 65 -29.71 -29.23 3.80
CA ILE A 65 -28.39 -29.83 3.54
C ILE A 65 -28.29 -31.11 4.39
N LYS A 66 -28.10 -32.25 3.72
CA LYS A 66 -27.88 -33.54 4.36
C LYS A 66 -26.39 -33.74 4.67
N GLU A 67 -25.53 -33.38 3.73
CA GLU A 67 -24.08 -33.50 3.84
C GLU A 67 -23.36 -32.59 2.84
N TYR A 68 -22.03 -32.50 2.97
CA TYR A 68 -21.15 -31.83 2.02
C TYR A 68 -20.31 -32.89 1.32
N MET A 69 -20.21 -32.80 0.00
CA MET A 69 -19.42 -33.70 -0.85
C MET A 69 -18.55 -32.87 -1.81
N LEU A 70 -17.62 -33.52 -2.50
CA LEU A 70 -16.92 -32.89 -3.62
C LEU A 70 -17.78 -32.92 -4.89
N GLU A 71 -17.44 -32.04 -5.84
CA GLU A 71 -18.05 -31.95 -7.16
C GLU A 71 -18.26 -33.34 -7.80
N GLY A 72 -19.48 -33.59 -8.27
CA GLY A 72 -19.90 -34.88 -8.81
C GLY A 72 -20.39 -35.88 -7.76
N CYS A 73 -20.77 -35.42 -6.56
CA CYS A 73 -21.14 -36.27 -5.42
C CYS A 73 -20.06 -37.29 -5.05
N ARG A 74 -18.79 -36.86 -5.15
CA ARG A 74 -17.64 -37.67 -4.73
C ARG A 74 -17.43 -37.52 -3.23
N GLU A 75 -17.13 -38.65 -2.58
CA GLU A 75 -16.66 -38.65 -1.20
C GLU A 75 -15.30 -37.94 -1.10
N PRO A 76 -15.06 -37.10 -0.08
CA PRO A 76 -13.76 -36.49 0.14
C PRO A 76 -12.66 -37.54 0.34
N GLU A 77 -11.60 -37.47 -0.46
CA GLU A 77 -10.46 -38.38 -0.36
C GLU A 77 -9.54 -38.06 0.84
N ASN A 78 -9.69 -36.87 1.42
CA ASN A 78 -8.95 -36.39 2.59
C ASN A 78 -9.87 -35.58 3.53
N PRO A 79 -9.50 -35.39 4.81
CA PRO A 79 -10.36 -34.72 5.80
C PRO A 79 -10.52 -33.21 5.57
N TRP A 80 -9.78 -32.63 4.62
CA TRP A 80 -9.79 -31.20 4.31
C TRP A 80 -10.70 -30.83 3.14
N TYR A 81 -11.34 -31.84 2.52
CA TYR A 81 -12.16 -31.68 1.32
C TYR A 81 -11.37 -31.09 0.15
N LEU A 82 -10.06 -31.38 0.09
CA LEU A 82 -9.20 -30.93 -1.00
C LEU A 82 -9.23 -31.94 -2.15
N ASP A 83 -9.24 -31.44 -3.38
CA ASP A 83 -9.17 -32.28 -4.56
C ASP A 83 -7.72 -32.77 -4.79
N GLU A 84 -7.51 -34.09 -4.71
CA GLU A 84 -6.17 -34.69 -4.85
C GLU A 84 -5.52 -34.43 -6.21
N VAL A 85 -6.30 -34.23 -7.28
CA VAL A 85 -5.76 -33.89 -8.60
C VAL A 85 -5.18 -32.47 -8.59
N MET A 86 -5.83 -31.52 -7.91
CA MET A 86 -5.30 -30.16 -7.77
C MET A 86 -4.05 -30.11 -6.89
N LEU A 87 -4.01 -30.93 -5.83
CA LEU A 87 -2.81 -31.08 -5.00
C LEU A 87 -1.64 -31.66 -5.82
N ASP A 88 -1.86 -32.70 -6.62
CA ASP A 88 -0.83 -33.25 -7.51
C ASP A 88 -0.31 -32.19 -8.51
N ARG A 89 -1.22 -31.43 -9.13
CA ARG A 89 -0.87 -30.33 -10.04
C ARG A 89 -0.05 -29.24 -9.36
N PHE A 90 -0.40 -28.86 -8.13
CA PHE A 90 0.40 -27.90 -7.35
C PHE A 90 1.79 -28.45 -6.98
N GLY A 91 1.90 -29.74 -6.66
CA GLY A 91 3.18 -30.40 -6.43
C GLY A 91 4.09 -30.39 -7.67
N LYS A 92 3.51 -30.63 -8.86
CA LYS A 92 4.20 -30.49 -10.15
C LYS A 92 4.62 -29.06 -10.41
N PHE A 93 3.74 -28.08 -10.17
CA PHE A 93 4.07 -26.66 -10.24
C PHE A 93 5.29 -26.31 -9.36
N CYS A 94 5.31 -26.76 -8.10
CA CYS A 94 6.43 -26.56 -7.19
C CYS A 94 7.74 -27.15 -7.75
N THR A 95 7.67 -28.34 -8.35
CA THR A 95 8.84 -29.01 -8.95
C THR A 95 9.37 -28.22 -10.15
N VAL A 96 8.49 -27.68 -11.00
CA VAL A 96 8.89 -26.80 -12.11
C VAL A 96 9.50 -25.51 -11.59
N ALA A 97 8.88 -24.85 -10.61
CA ALA A 97 9.41 -23.63 -10.02
C ALA A 97 10.82 -23.83 -9.43
N GLU A 98 11.05 -24.96 -8.75
CA GLU A 98 12.35 -25.35 -8.20
C GLU A 98 13.40 -25.54 -9.29
N LYS A 99 13.03 -26.20 -10.41
CA LYS A 99 13.92 -26.38 -11.58
C LYS A 99 14.47 -25.06 -12.13
N TYR A 100 13.68 -23.99 -12.09
CA TYR A 100 14.06 -22.65 -12.56
C TYR A 100 14.52 -21.72 -11.43
N GLY A 101 14.71 -22.22 -10.21
CA GLY A 101 15.21 -21.44 -9.07
C GLY A 101 14.24 -20.37 -8.57
N MET A 102 12.95 -20.53 -8.84
CA MET A 102 11.90 -19.61 -8.39
C MET A 102 11.55 -19.83 -6.92
N LYS A 103 11.19 -18.75 -6.22
CA LYS A 103 10.60 -18.78 -4.88
C LYS A 103 9.11 -18.48 -4.95
N LEU A 104 8.30 -19.24 -4.22
CA LEU A 104 6.84 -19.11 -4.27
C LEU A 104 6.27 -18.39 -3.04
N ILE A 105 5.38 -17.45 -3.29
CA ILE A 105 4.47 -16.85 -2.32
C ILE A 105 3.07 -17.40 -2.63
N VAL A 106 2.51 -18.21 -1.74
CA VAL A 106 1.30 -19.00 -2.04
C VAL A 106 0.08 -18.37 -1.39
N GLY A 107 -0.81 -17.77 -2.19
CA GLY A 107 -2.07 -17.16 -1.74
C GLY A 107 -3.15 -18.21 -1.48
N LEU A 108 -3.29 -18.62 -0.23
CA LEU A 108 -4.07 -19.81 0.17
C LEU A 108 -5.57 -19.68 -0.09
N ILE A 109 -6.19 -18.57 0.29
CA ILE A 109 -7.64 -18.35 0.11
C ILE A 109 -7.84 -17.44 -1.12
N THR A 110 -7.68 -18.02 -2.32
CA THR A 110 -7.98 -17.30 -3.57
C THR A 110 -9.47 -17.42 -3.91
N GLY A 111 -10.31 -16.68 -3.15
CA GLY A 111 -11.75 -16.59 -3.37
C GLY A 111 -12.19 -15.40 -4.22
N TRP A 112 -11.34 -14.39 -4.38
CA TRP A 112 -11.57 -13.19 -5.19
C TRP A 112 -10.42 -13.00 -6.18
N MET A 113 -10.75 -12.79 -7.46
CA MET A 113 -9.75 -12.52 -8.48
C MET A 113 -10.35 -11.71 -9.64
N SER A 114 -9.74 -10.58 -9.98
CA SER A 114 -10.05 -9.79 -11.18
C SER A 114 -11.56 -9.52 -11.38
N GLY A 115 -12.27 -9.20 -10.29
CA GLY A 115 -13.70 -8.89 -10.31
C GLY A 115 -14.66 -10.10 -10.28
N ARG A 116 -14.16 -11.32 -10.10
CA ARG A 116 -14.97 -12.55 -10.01
C ARG A 116 -14.69 -13.30 -8.70
N LEU A 117 -15.77 -13.82 -8.10
CA LEU A 117 -15.66 -14.78 -7.00
C LEU A 117 -15.39 -16.19 -7.52
N PHE A 118 -14.44 -16.85 -6.88
CA PHE A 118 -13.94 -18.19 -7.17
C PHE A 118 -14.14 -19.10 -5.96
N ILE A 119 -15.40 -19.31 -5.58
CA ILE A 119 -15.76 -20.01 -4.34
C ILE A 119 -16.42 -21.37 -4.58
N PRO A 120 -16.32 -22.31 -3.61
CA PRO A 120 -17.08 -23.55 -3.62
C PRO A 120 -18.59 -23.30 -3.61
N SER A 121 -19.36 -24.09 -4.37
CA SER A 121 -20.81 -23.93 -4.47
C SER A 121 -21.55 -24.06 -3.12
N ALA A 122 -20.97 -24.78 -2.17
CA ALA A 122 -21.48 -24.88 -0.79
C ALA A 122 -21.53 -23.53 -0.04
N LEU A 123 -20.82 -22.52 -0.54
CA LEU A 123 -20.72 -21.20 0.05
C LEU A 123 -21.57 -20.14 -0.64
N ASN A 124 -22.35 -20.52 -1.66
CA ASN A 124 -23.23 -19.59 -2.37
C ASN A 124 -24.19 -18.89 -1.40
N GLY A 125 -24.21 -17.55 -1.45
CA GLY A 125 -25.07 -16.70 -0.61
C GLY A 125 -24.60 -16.54 0.85
N LYS A 126 -23.45 -17.11 1.24
CA LYS A 126 -22.86 -16.94 2.57
C LYS A 126 -21.89 -15.77 2.59
N ASN A 127 -21.73 -15.16 3.77
CA ASN A 127 -20.64 -14.23 4.00
C ASN A 127 -19.35 -15.03 4.21
N LEU A 128 -18.37 -14.83 3.33
CA LEU A 128 -17.15 -15.63 3.33
C LEU A 128 -16.27 -15.33 4.55
N CYS A 129 -16.31 -14.09 5.06
CA CYS A 129 -15.46 -13.68 6.17
C CYS A 129 -16.04 -14.00 7.57
N THR A 130 -17.35 -14.28 7.67
CA THR A 130 -18.02 -14.41 8.99
C THR A 130 -18.93 -15.63 9.13
N ASP A 131 -19.36 -16.29 8.05
CA ASP A 131 -20.21 -17.48 8.15
C ASP A 131 -19.39 -18.67 8.67
N PRO A 132 -19.84 -19.39 9.73
CA PRO A 132 -19.08 -20.50 10.28
C PRO A 132 -18.79 -21.64 9.29
N VAL A 133 -19.63 -21.84 8.27
CA VAL A 133 -19.40 -22.85 7.23
C VAL A 133 -18.28 -22.40 6.30
N ALA A 134 -18.24 -21.11 5.92
CA ALA A 134 -17.16 -20.56 5.11
C ALA A 134 -15.82 -20.67 5.87
N LEU A 135 -15.78 -20.16 7.11
CA LEU A 135 -14.60 -20.25 7.98
C LEU A 135 -14.12 -21.69 8.17
N LYS A 136 -15.04 -22.65 8.37
CA LYS A 136 -14.67 -24.07 8.45
C LYS A 136 -13.90 -24.52 7.20
N PHE A 137 -14.42 -24.23 6.01
CA PHE A 137 -13.81 -24.70 4.77
C PHE A 137 -12.51 -23.96 4.44
N GLU A 138 -12.42 -22.65 4.69
CA GLU A 138 -11.18 -21.88 4.61
C GLU A 138 -10.08 -22.49 5.49
N LEU A 139 -10.38 -22.74 6.78
CA LEU A 139 -9.42 -23.30 7.71
C LEU A 139 -8.99 -24.73 7.32
N LEU A 140 -9.91 -25.53 6.77
CA LEU A 140 -9.57 -26.85 6.23
C LEU A 140 -8.67 -26.75 4.99
N MET A 141 -8.95 -25.83 4.07
CA MET A 141 -8.15 -25.61 2.87
C MET A 141 -6.72 -25.19 3.26
N VAL A 142 -6.59 -24.21 4.15
CA VAL A 142 -5.31 -23.74 4.69
C VAL A 142 -4.54 -24.89 5.33
N ARG A 143 -5.15 -25.62 6.27
CA ARG A 143 -4.46 -26.72 6.96
C ARG A 143 -4.01 -27.80 5.99
N GLY A 144 -4.86 -28.18 5.04
CA GLY A 144 -4.55 -29.26 4.12
C GLY A 144 -3.45 -28.90 3.12
N ILE A 145 -3.49 -27.70 2.52
CA ILE A 145 -2.45 -27.24 1.59
C ILE A 145 -1.13 -27.04 2.32
N VAL A 146 -1.13 -26.30 3.44
CA VAL A 146 0.10 -26.02 4.20
C VAL A 146 0.72 -27.32 4.71
N SER A 147 -0.06 -28.22 5.33
CA SER A 147 0.48 -29.50 5.82
C SER A 147 1.05 -30.37 4.70
N ARG A 148 0.45 -30.32 3.50
CA ARG A 148 0.90 -31.14 2.36
C ARG A 148 2.21 -30.64 1.75
N PHE A 149 2.51 -29.34 1.84
CA PHE A 149 3.64 -28.73 1.13
C PHE A 149 4.62 -27.97 2.02
N CYS A 150 4.48 -28.02 3.34
CA CYS A 150 5.41 -27.39 4.29
C CYS A 150 6.86 -27.94 4.18
N ASP A 151 7.07 -29.09 3.57
CA ASP A 151 8.39 -29.68 3.29
C ASP A 151 9.02 -29.18 1.99
N ARG A 152 8.33 -28.32 1.21
CA ARG A 152 8.82 -27.78 -0.05
C ARG A 152 9.60 -26.49 0.15
N ASP A 153 10.93 -26.55 0.04
CA ASP A 153 11.82 -25.39 0.18
C ASP A 153 11.59 -24.29 -0.87
N VAL A 154 11.02 -24.64 -2.03
CA VAL A 154 10.64 -23.68 -3.07
C VAL A 154 9.57 -22.69 -2.60
N ILE A 155 8.77 -23.05 -1.58
CA ILE A 155 7.80 -22.15 -0.97
C ILE A 155 8.52 -21.25 0.03
N TYR A 156 8.59 -19.97 -0.31
CA TYR A 156 9.22 -18.96 0.54
C TYR A 156 8.29 -18.49 1.65
N ALA A 157 7.02 -18.24 1.34
CA ALA A 157 6.06 -17.73 2.30
C ALA A 157 4.63 -18.17 1.98
N TRP A 158 3.81 -18.24 3.03
CA TRP A 158 2.38 -18.40 2.91
C TRP A 158 1.72 -17.03 2.90
N ASN A 159 0.76 -16.84 2.00
CA ASN A 159 -0.04 -15.62 1.92
C ASN A 159 -1.51 -15.98 2.22
N LEU A 160 -2.22 -15.12 2.95
CA LEU A 160 -3.62 -15.39 3.33
C LEU A 160 -4.51 -15.68 2.12
N GLY A 161 -4.28 -14.98 1.00
CA GLY A 161 -5.05 -15.10 -0.23
C GLY A 161 -4.95 -13.85 -1.10
N ASN A 162 -5.89 -13.69 -2.02
CA ASN A 162 -5.93 -12.50 -2.87
C ASN A 162 -7.05 -11.56 -2.46
N GLU A 163 -6.67 -10.38 -1.95
CA GLU A 163 -7.59 -9.30 -1.55
C GLU A 163 -8.78 -9.88 -0.79
N CYS A 164 -8.52 -10.64 0.26
CA CYS A 164 -9.56 -11.37 0.97
C CYS A 164 -10.63 -10.43 1.56
N ASN A 165 -10.29 -9.15 1.75
CA ASN A 165 -11.22 -8.08 2.10
C ASN A 165 -12.26 -7.74 1.00
N CYS A 166 -12.07 -8.20 -0.24
CA CYS A 166 -13.03 -8.10 -1.34
C CYS A 166 -14.00 -9.31 -1.43
N MET A 167 -13.72 -10.41 -0.71
CA MET A 167 -14.57 -11.62 -0.77
C MET A 167 -15.97 -11.38 -0.21
N SER A 168 -16.07 -10.61 0.88
CA SER A 168 -17.35 -10.29 1.52
C SER A 168 -17.23 -9.04 2.40
N LYS A 169 -18.34 -8.33 2.56
CA LYS A 169 -18.42 -7.19 3.47
C LYS A 169 -18.34 -7.68 4.93
N VAL A 170 -17.49 -7.04 5.72
CA VAL A 170 -17.49 -7.10 7.18
C VAL A 170 -18.08 -5.80 7.73
N ASN A 171 -18.73 -5.86 8.88
CA ASN A 171 -19.40 -4.71 9.50
C ASN A 171 -18.57 -4.07 10.61
N THR A 172 -17.67 -4.83 11.23
CA THR A 172 -16.86 -4.37 12.37
C THR A 172 -15.39 -4.68 12.17
N ARG A 173 -14.53 -3.92 12.85
CA ARG A 173 -13.08 -4.18 12.92
C ARG A 173 -12.82 -5.57 13.51
N GLU A 174 -13.61 -5.97 14.50
CA GLU A 174 -13.46 -7.22 15.22
C GLU A 174 -13.73 -8.43 14.31
N GLU A 175 -14.73 -8.35 13.42
CA GLU A 175 -14.98 -9.39 12.41
C GLU A 175 -13.77 -9.57 11.47
N ALA A 176 -13.21 -8.47 10.97
CA ALA A 176 -12.01 -8.49 10.12
C ALA A 176 -10.80 -9.09 10.85
N MET A 177 -10.55 -8.62 12.07
CA MET A 177 -9.43 -9.09 12.89
C MET A 177 -9.55 -10.57 13.23
N VAL A 178 -10.75 -11.06 13.59
CA VAL A 178 -10.99 -12.48 13.89
C VAL A 178 -10.75 -13.34 12.66
N TRP A 179 -11.20 -12.91 11.48
CA TRP A 179 -10.93 -13.62 10.23
C TRP A 179 -9.42 -13.75 9.99
N THR A 180 -8.68 -12.63 10.03
CA THR A 180 -7.23 -12.62 9.85
C THR A 180 -6.51 -13.50 10.87
N ALA A 181 -6.89 -13.41 12.14
CA ALA A 181 -6.31 -14.23 13.20
C ALA A 181 -6.56 -15.73 12.97
N ALA A 182 -7.78 -16.10 12.55
CA ALA A 182 -8.14 -17.50 12.32
C ALA A 182 -7.30 -18.10 11.18
N VAL A 183 -7.22 -17.41 10.03
CA VAL A 183 -6.44 -17.88 8.87
C VAL A 183 -4.95 -17.93 9.20
N SER A 184 -4.39 -16.86 9.79
CA SER A 184 -2.95 -16.78 10.12
C SER A 184 -2.54 -17.87 11.11
N ASN A 185 -3.32 -18.09 12.17
CA ASN A 185 -3.02 -19.15 13.14
C ASN A 185 -3.18 -20.55 12.54
N SER A 186 -4.09 -20.73 11.58
CA SER A 186 -4.24 -22.00 10.85
C SER A 186 -2.99 -22.34 10.04
N ILE A 187 -2.37 -21.33 9.40
CA ILE A 187 -1.08 -21.46 8.72
C ILE A 187 0.00 -21.84 9.75
N ARG A 188 0.18 -21.03 10.80
CA ARG A 188 1.25 -21.23 11.80
C ARG A 188 1.14 -22.55 12.55
N ALA A 189 -0.07 -23.08 12.72
CA ALA A 189 -0.29 -24.38 13.32
C ALA A 189 0.19 -25.54 12.44
N ALA A 190 0.25 -25.35 11.11
CA ALA A 190 0.71 -26.35 10.15
C ALA A 190 2.17 -26.13 9.70
N ASP A 191 2.63 -24.88 9.65
CA ASP A 191 4.00 -24.48 9.32
C ASP A 191 4.39 -23.27 10.19
N PRO A 192 5.06 -23.47 11.33
CA PRO A 192 5.35 -22.41 12.29
C PRO A 192 6.52 -21.50 11.88
N ASP A 193 7.36 -21.94 10.94
CA ASP A 193 8.66 -21.31 10.67
C ASP A 193 8.60 -20.34 9.49
N ARG A 194 7.77 -20.59 8.47
CA ARG A 194 7.70 -19.71 7.29
C ARG A 194 6.97 -18.40 7.58
N PRO A 195 7.38 -17.29 6.93
CA PRO A 195 6.65 -16.02 7.02
C PRO A 195 5.22 -16.13 6.52
N VAL A 196 4.32 -15.40 7.19
CA VAL A 196 2.93 -15.18 6.74
C VAL A 196 2.78 -13.78 6.16
N ILE A 197 2.27 -13.68 4.94
CA ILE A 197 2.06 -12.44 4.18
C ILE A 197 0.56 -12.11 4.11
N SER A 198 0.20 -10.84 4.29
CA SER A 198 -1.21 -10.44 4.46
C SER A 198 -2.13 -10.64 3.25
N GLY A 199 -1.67 -10.42 2.01
CA GLY A 199 -2.52 -10.60 0.83
C GLY A 199 -3.64 -9.57 0.66
N MET A 200 -3.47 -8.37 1.22
CA MET A 200 -4.52 -7.34 1.34
C MET A 200 -4.26 -6.12 0.46
N HIS A 201 -5.35 -5.49 0.03
CA HIS A 201 -5.38 -4.20 -0.67
C HIS A 201 -6.16 -3.15 0.16
N SER A 202 -5.74 -1.87 0.10
CA SER A 202 -6.48 -0.72 0.65
C SER A 202 -6.91 -0.86 2.13
N LEU A 203 -5.97 -1.19 3.01
CA LEU A 203 -6.16 -1.22 4.46
C LEU A 203 -6.24 0.20 5.03
N SER A 204 -7.10 0.35 6.04
CA SER A 204 -7.37 1.63 6.68
C SER A 204 -6.48 1.86 7.91
N VAL A 205 -6.04 3.10 8.12
CA VAL A 205 -5.36 3.50 9.36
C VAL A 205 -6.37 3.61 10.51
N ASP A 206 -7.50 4.33 10.31
CA ASP A 206 -8.42 4.67 11.42
C ASP A 206 -9.95 4.68 11.14
N ARG A 207 -10.43 4.61 9.89
CA ARG A 207 -11.89 4.58 9.61
C ARG A 207 -12.54 3.21 9.38
N ASP A 208 -11.98 2.33 8.55
CA ASP A 208 -12.65 1.10 8.08
C ASP A 208 -12.32 -0.17 8.87
N ALA A 209 -13.12 -1.23 8.70
CA ALA A 209 -12.97 -2.48 9.44
C ALA A 209 -11.58 -3.15 9.25
N TRP A 210 -11.05 -3.16 8.03
CA TRP A 210 -9.76 -3.76 7.72
C TRP A 210 -8.62 -2.80 8.06
N ARG A 211 -7.88 -3.08 9.15
CA ARG A 211 -6.81 -2.22 9.66
C ARG A 211 -5.42 -2.69 9.28
N ILE A 212 -4.53 -1.73 9.01
CA ILE A 212 -3.09 -1.99 8.89
C ILE A 212 -2.54 -2.63 10.17
N THR A 213 -2.87 -2.09 11.35
CA THR A 213 -2.36 -2.60 12.64
C THR A 213 -2.85 -4.00 12.94
N ASP A 214 -4.12 -4.31 12.65
CA ASP A 214 -4.65 -5.66 12.87
C ASP A 214 -4.01 -6.67 11.92
N GLN A 215 -3.76 -6.31 10.65
CA GLN A 215 -3.00 -7.20 9.77
C GLN A 215 -1.56 -7.40 10.28
N ALA A 216 -0.94 -6.35 10.81
CA ALA A 216 0.43 -6.41 11.30
C ALA A 216 0.59 -7.27 12.57
N ASP A 217 -0.43 -7.34 13.42
CA ASP A 217 -0.41 -8.16 14.63
C ASP A 217 -0.38 -9.66 14.32
N TRP A 218 -0.97 -10.08 13.20
CA TRP A 218 -1.14 -11.49 12.85
C TRP A 218 -0.21 -11.98 11.73
N ASN A 219 0.34 -11.07 10.91
CA ASN A 219 1.19 -11.38 9.77
C ASN A 219 2.62 -10.85 9.96
N ASP A 220 3.58 -11.48 9.27
CA ASP A 220 4.99 -11.12 9.33
C ASP A 220 5.37 -10.03 8.32
N ILE A 221 4.69 -10.02 7.16
CA ILE A 221 4.91 -9.08 6.07
C ILE A 221 3.55 -8.53 5.60
N LEU A 222 3.43 -7.21 5.55
CA LEU A 222 2.27 -6.52 5.00
C LEU A 222 2.36 -6.38 3.49
N THR A 223 1.24 -6.09 2.84
CA THR A 223 1.16 -5.96 1.38
C THR A 223 0.40 -4.71 0.97
N THR A 224 0.79 -4.15 -0.18
CA THR A 224 0.03 -3.12 -0.89
C THR A 224 -0.19 -3.54 -2.33
N HIS A 225 -1.35 -3.17 -2.88
CA HIS A 225 -1.68 -3.36 -4.30
C HIS A 225 -1.92 -1.98 -4.95
N PRO A 226 -0.88 -1.16 -5.12
CA PRO A 226 -1.00 0.24 -5.54
C PRO A 226 -1.36 0.40 -7.02
N TYR A 227 -2.65 0.40 -7.34
CA TYR A 227 -3.17 0.83 -8.64
C TYR A 227 -3.76 2.23 -8.55
N ALA A 228 -3.17 3.17 -9.28
CA ALA A 228 -3.61 4.56 -9.25
C ALA A 228 -5.09 4.75 -9.64
N TYR A 229 -5.63 3.85 -10.47
CA TYR A 229 -7.03 3.87 -10.90
C TYR A 229 -8.01 3.53 -9.77
N PHE A 230 -7.66 2.59 -8.89
CA PHE A 230 -8.55 2.08 -7.84
C PHE A 230 -8.38 2.81 -6.51
N VAL A 231 -7.19 3.38 -6.27
CA VAL A 231 -6.89 4.09 -5.02
C VAL A 231 -7.21 5.59 -5.16
N PRO A 232 -8.01 6.18 -4.26
CA PRO A 232 -8.36 7.60 -4.30
C PRO A 232 -7.15 8.52 -4.43
N TYR A 233 -7.36 9.67 -5.08
CA TYR A 233 -6.40 10.77 -5.27
C TYR A 233 -5.18 10.46 -6.15
N CYS A 234 -4.92 9.20 -6.48
CA CYS A 234 -3.71 8.78 -7.19
C CYS A 234 -3.76 9.07 -8.68
N ARG A 235 -4.95 9.04 -9.30
CA ARG A 235 -5.15 9.32 -10.75
C ARG A 235 -5.54 10.77 -11.07
N ASN A 236 -5.39 11.69 -10.13
CA ASN A 236 -5.67 13.11 -10.40
C ASN A 236 -4.67 13.71 -11.40
N ASP A 237 -3.48 13.12 -11.49
CA ASP A 237 -2.40 13.54 -12.38
C ASP A 237 -2.00 12.39 -13.33
N PRO A 238 -1.30 12.68 -14.44
CA PRO A 238 -0.77 11.66 -15.36
C PRO A 238 0.07 10.59 -14.65
N ILE A 239 0.17 9.40 -15.26
CA ILE A 239 0.84 8.24 -14.65
C ILE A 239 2.34 8.43 -14.41
N ASP A 240 2.94 9.32 -15.19
CA ASP A 240 4.34 9.73 -15.14
C ASP A 240 4.57 11.01 -14.31
N SER A 241 3.54 11.50 -13.61
CA SER A 241 3.67 12.60 -12.66
C SER A 241 4.28 12.15 -11.34
N ILE A 242 4.93 13.07 -10.61
CA ILE A 242 5.47 12.81 -9.27
C ILE A 242 4.42 12.23 -8.31
N ARG A 243 3.16 12.66 -8.43
CA ARG A 243 2.05 12.15 -7.62
C ARG A 243 1.91 10.64 -7.85
N THR A 244 1.61 10.25 -9.08
CA THR A 244 1.31 8.85 -9.41
C THR A 244 2.54 7.94 -9.23
N LEU A 245 3.72 8.44 -9.57
CA LEU A 245 4.98 7.70 -9.41
C LEU A 245 5.36 7.43 -7.96
N MET A 246 4.87 8.23 -7.00
CA MET A 246 5.13 8.02 -5.57
C MET A 246 4.08 7.14 -4.88
N HIS A 247 2.97 6.80 -5.54
CA HIS A 247 1.87 6.05 -4.93
C HIS A 247 2.34 4.75 -4.27
N GLY A 248 2.96 3.85 -5.03
CA GLY A 248 3.37 2.54 -4.52
C GLY A 248 4.39 2.63 -3.38
N THR A 249 5.32 3.58 -3.46
CA THR A 249 6.29 3.82 -2.38
C THR A 249 5.61 4.39 -1.14
N CYS A 250 4.73 5.38 -1.28
CA CYS A 250 4.07 6.03 -0.15
C CYS A 250 3.15 5.06 0.59
N GLU A 251 2.29 4.33 -0.13
CA GLU A 251 1.36 3.39 0.50
C GLU A 251 2.13 2.29 1.28
N THR A 252 3.18 1.75 0.67
CA THR A 252 4.02 0.72 1.29
C THR A 252 4.74 1.24 2.54
N MET A 253 5.25 2.48 2.50
CA MET A 253 5.87 3.10 3.66
C MET A 253 4.87 3.43 4.76
N LEU A 254 3.68 3.90 4.40
CA LEU A 254 2.60 4.11 5.37
C LEU A 254 2.28 2.81 6.12
N TYR A 255 2.13 1.69 5.39
CA TYR A 255 1.81 0.39 6.00
C TYR A 255 2.96 -0.11 6.87
N ALA A 256 4.20 -0.01 6.38
CA ALA A 256 5.38 -0.43 7.13
C ALA A 256 5.55 0.36 8.44
N SER A 257 5.33 1.68 8.40
CA SER A 257 5.46 2.56 9.57
C SER A 257 4.32 2.35 10.58
N VAL A 258 3.07 2.30 10.11
CA VAL A 258 1.90 2.10 10.96
C VAL A 258 1.86 0.69 11.56
N GLY A 259 2.15 -0.33 10.74
CA GLY A 259 2.16 -1.73 11.17
C GLY A 259 3.44 -2.16 11.87
N LYS A 260 4.54 -1.40 11.75
CA LYS A 260 5.88 -1.75 12.27
C LYS A 260 6.35 -3.13 11.79
N LYS A 261 6.06 -3.44 10.53
CA LYS A 261 6.42 -4.69 9.84
C LYS A 261 7.00 -4.37 8.45
N PRO A 262 7.84 -5.24 7.86
CA PRO A 262 8.16 -5.16 6.45
C PRO A 262 6.88 -5.12 5.60
N CYS A 263 6.90 -4.36 4.50
CA CYS A 263 5.78 -4.27 3.58
C CYS A 263 6.26 -4.53 2.15
N LEU A 264 5.52 -5.35 1.41
CA LEU A 264 5.78 -5.75 0.04
C LEU A 264 4.81 -5.02 -0.90
N VAL A 265 5.32 -4.46 -2.00
CA VAL A 265 4.47 -4.11 -3.14
C VAL A 265 4.11 -5.41 -3.85
N GLU A 266 2.98 -5.99 -3.48
CA GLU A 266 2.58 -7.34 -3.90
C GLU A 266 1.88 -7.34 -5.26
N GLU A 267 1.27 -6.22 -5.64
CA GLU A 267 0.72 -6.02 -6.97
C GLU A 267 0.91 -4.58 -7.45
N LEU A 268 1.66 -4.41 -8.53
CA LEU A 268 1.81 -3.12 -9.20
C LEU A 268 1.48 -3.28 -10.68
N GLY A 269 0.83 -2.26 -11.26
CA GLY A 269 0.57 -2.23 -12.70
C GLY A 269 0.14 -0.86 -13.20
N THR A 270 0.31 -0.61 -14.50
CA THR A 270 -0.22 0.58 -15.17
C THR A 270 -1.61 0.39 -15.78
N LEU A 271 -2.19 -0.82 -15.67
CA LEU A 271 -3.47 -1.19 -16.29
C LEU A 271 -3.48 -1.18 -17.84
N GLY A 272 -2.30 -1.43 -18.42
CA GLY A 272 -2.14 -1.64 -19.85
C GLY A 272 -2.38 -0.40 -20.73
N PRO A 273 -2.65 -0.60 -22.03
CA PRO A 273 -2.66 0.46 -23.04
C PRO A 273 -3.80 1.48 -22.89
N ASN A 274 -4.79 1.19 -22.04
CA ASN A 274 -5.89 2.11 -21.75
C ASN A 274 -5.51 3.27 -20.81
N ILE A 275 -4.36 3.18 -20.15
CA ILE A 275 -3.82 4.26 -19.30
C ILE A 275 -2.57 4.88 -19.91
N CYS A 276 -1.62 4.07 -20.38
CA CYS A 276 -0.42 4.54 -21.02
C CYS A 276 0.16 3.50 -21.98
N ASN A 277 1.02 3.93 -22.90
CA ASN A 277 1.75 3.00 -23.76
C ASN A 277 2.83 2.21 -22.98
N ASP A 278 3.37 1.20 -23.65
CA ASP A 278 4.38 0.29 -23.10
C ASP A 278 5.69 0.99 -22.69
N ASP A 279 6.11 2.05 -23.40
CA ASP A 279 7.35 2.79 -23.09
C ASP A 279 7.23 3.59 -21.78
N ILE A 280 6.07 4.25 -21.58
CA ILE A 280 5.75 4.94 -20.32
C ILE A 280 5.61 3.91 -19.20
N SER A 281 4.96 2.78 -19.44
CA SER A 281 4.87 1.68 -18.47
C SER A 281 6.25 1.18 -18.05
N GLY A 282 7.17 1.00 -19.01
CA GLY A 282 8.58 0.66 -18.74
C GLY A 282 9.28 1.68 -17.84
N SER A 283 9.11 2.97 -18.15
CA SER A 283 9.68 4.06 -17.34
C SER A 283 9.09 4.09 -15.92
N PHE A 284 7.79 3.86 -15.80
CA PHE A 284 7.09 3.72 -14.52
C PHE A 284 7.65 2.55 -13.69
N MET A 285 7.87 1.38 -14.30
CA MET A 285 8.48 0.22 -13.65
C MET A 285 9.88 0.53 -13.14
N ARG A 286 10.76 1.08 -14.00
CA ARG A 286 12.15 1.43 -13.62
C ARG A 286 12.19 2.30 -12.38
N LEU A 287 11.37 3.35 -12.35
CA LEU A 287 11.34 4.30 -11.24
C LEU A 287 10.79 3.64 -9.96
N ASN A 288 9.69 2.87 -10.06
CA ASN A 288 9.11 2.20 -8.90
C ASN A 288 10.04 1.14 -8.29
N LEU A 289 10.83 0.43 -9.08
CA LEU A 289 11.83 -0.52 -8.58
C LEU A 289 12.86 0.19 -7.67
N ILE A 290 13.46 1.27 -8.16
CA ILE A 290 14.48 2.02 -7.42
C ILE A 290 13.86 2.76 -6.22
N SER A 291 12.70 3.38 -6.39
CA SER A 291 12.02 4.13 -5.34
C SER A 291 11.62 3.23 -4.18
N ASN A 292 11.04 2.05 -4.45
CA ASN A 292 10.67 1.11 -3.39
C ASN A 292 11.90 0.47 -2.72
N TRP A 293 12.94 0.12 -3.48
CA TRP A 293 14.20 -0.40 -2.92
C TRP A 293 14.86 0.61 -1.98
N ALA A 294 15.03 1.86 -2.41
CA ALA A 294 15.68 2.89 -1.61
C ALA A 294 14.91 3.25 -0.34
N ASN A 295 13.57 3.23 -0.38
CA ASN A 295 12.75 3.50 0.79
C ASN A 295 12.52 2.26 1.68
N GLY A 296 13.13 1.11 1.38
CA GLY A 296 13.11 -0.06 2.27
C GLY A 296 11.87 -0.94 2.16
N SER A 297 11.21 -0.98 0.99
CA SER A 297 10.20 -2.02 0.69
C SER A 297 10.84 -3.41 0.72
N ALA A 298 10.08 -4.43 1.11
CA ALA A 298 10.50 -5.83 1.06
C ALA A 298 10.69 -6.35 -0.39
N GLY A 299 10.04 -5.70 -1.36
CA GLY A 299 10.11 -6.09 -2.76
C GLY A 299 9.09 -5.39 -3.65
N LEU A 300 9.02 -5.84 -4.90
CA LEU A 300 8.04 -5.42 -5.88
C LEU A 300 7.67 -6.58 -6.79
N LEU A 301 6.37 -6.89 -6.85
CA LEU A 301 5.79 -7.84 -7.77
C LEU A 301 4.86 -7.14 -8.76
N TRP A 302 5.00 -7.45 -10.04
CA TRP A 302 4.12 -6.94 -11.09
C TRP A 302 2.85 -7.79 -11.24
N TRP A 303 1.73 -7.14 -11.55
CA TRP A 303 0.53 -7.81 -12.05
C TRP A 303 0.40 -7.57 -13.56
N CYS A 304 0.56 -8.58 -14.41
CA CYS A 304 0.78 -10.01 -14.13
C CYS A 304 1.79 -10.61 -15.11
N ALA A 305 2.13 -11.89 -14.99
CA ALA A 305 3.14 -12.53 -15.84
C ALA A 305 2.83 -12.45 -17.36
N HIS A 306 1.58 -12.69 -17.77
CA HIS A 306 1.19 -12.84 -19.17
C HIS A 306 -0.06 -12.04 -19.54
N GLU A 307 -0.15 -11.60 -20.78
CA GLU A 307 -1.41 -11.12 -21.35
C GLU A 307 -2.42 -12.25 -21.51
N GLN A 308 -3.69 -11.90 -21.37
CA GLN A 308 -4.83 -12.82 -21.25
C GLN A 308 -5.89 -12.53 -22.34
N LEU A 309 -5.46 -11.94 -23.46
CA LEU A 309 -6.32 -11.57 -24.58
C LEU A 309 -7.05 -12.76 -25.23
N ASN A 310 -6.51 -13.97 -25.17
CA ASN A 310 -7.14 -15.13 -25.82
C ASN A 310 -8.11 -15.89 -24.90
N LEU A 311 -8.34 -15.41 -23.67
CA LEU A 311 -9.22 -16.07 -22.71
C LEU A 311 -10.67 -15.59 -22.88
N GLU A 312 -11.59 -16.55 -23.00
CA GLU A 312 -13.01 -16.30 -23.26
C GLU A 312 -13.91 -16.56 -22.03
N THR A 313 -13.33 -17.00 -20.91
CA THR A 313 -14.06 -17.26 -19.67
C THR A 313 -14.05 -16.03 -18.77
N PRO A 314 -15.07 -15.86 -17.91
CA PRO A 314 -15.02 -14.86 -16.84
C PRO A 314 -13.80 -15.06 -15.93
N PRO A 315 -13.14 -14.00 -15.44
CA PRO A 315 -13.49 -12.58 -15.62
C PRO A 315 -13.05 -11.96 -16.96
N TYR A 316 -12.25 -12.67 -17.77
CA TYR A 316 -11.61 -12.11 -18.96
C TYR A 316 -12.58 -11.69 -20.07
N ASN A 317 -13.77 -12.28 -20.14
CA ASN A 317 -14.83 -11.84 -21.04
C ASN A 317 -15.78 -10.79 -20.42
N TRP A 318 -15.62 -10.44 -19.14
CA TRP A 318 -16.37 -9.37 -18.45
C TRP A 318 -15.56 -8.07 -18.42
N PHE A 319 -14.29 -8.17 -17.99
CA PHE A 319 -13.47 -7.03 -17.66
C PHE A 319 -12.32 -6.88 -18.66
N MET A 320 -12.49 -5.96 -19.62
CA MET A 320 -11.47 -5.65 -20.63
C MET A 320 -10.14 -5.22 -20.01
N LEU A 321 -10.18 -4.57 -18.85
CA LEU A 321 -9.01 -4.10 -18.10
C LEU A 321 -8.05 -5.23 -17.70
N GLU A 322 -8.54 -6.46 -17.53
CA GLU A 322 -7.75 -7.59 -17.01
C GLU A 322 -6.93 -8.33 -18.08
N ARG A 323 -7.07 -7.96 -19.36
CA ARG A 323 -6.58 -8.79 -20.48
C ARG A 323 -5.17 -8.42 -20.97
N GLU A 324 -4.72 -7.19 -20.73
CA GLU A 324 -3.48 -6.64 -21.31
C GLU A 324 -2.46 -6.21 -20.24
N LEU A 325 -2.51 -6.86 -19.06
CA LEU A 325 -1.70 -6.53 -17.88
C LEU A 325 -0.32 -7.24 -17.84
N GLY A 326 -0.10 -8.16 -18.77
CA GLY A 326 1.06 -9.04 -18.81
C GLY A 326 2.42 -8.34 -18.90
N MET A 327 3.45 -8.99 -18.36
CA MET A 327 4.86 -8.71 -18.63
C MET A 327 5.32 -9.25 -19.98
N LEU A 328 4.69 -10.34 -20.40
CA LEU A 328 4.84 -10.98 -21.71
C LEU A 328 3.55 -10.81 -22.51
N ASP A 329 3.69 -10.46 -23.79
CA ASP A 329 2.54 -10.40 -24.70
C ASP A 329 2.02 -11.81 -25.07
N ILE A 330 0.91 -11.88 -25.80
CA ILE A 330 0.34 -13.17 -26.26
C ILE A 330 1.28 -14.01 -27.15
N ASN A 331 2.33 -13.41 -27.72
CA ASN A 331 3.36 -14.10 -28.49
C ASN A 331 4.62 -14.38 -27.66
N ARG A 332 4.53 -14.23 -26.33
CA ARG A 332 5.60 -14.43 -25.37
C ARG A 332 6.78 -13.48 -25.56
N ARG A 333 6.55 -12.31 -26.13
CA ARG A 333 7.58 -11.28 -26.27
C ARG A 333 7.61 -10.40 -25.03
N PRO A 334 8.80 -10.09 -24.48
CA PRO A 334 8.92 -9.24 -23.29
C PRO A 334 8.51 -7.80 -23.58
N LYS A 335 7.57 -7.28 -22.79
CA LYS A 335 7.20 -5.85 -22.79
C LYS A 335 8.27 -5.02 -22.07
N PRO A 336 8.33 -3.70 -22.28
CA PRO A 336 9.37 -2.85 -21.68
C PRO A 336 9.49 -3.00 -20.16
N ILE A 337 8.39 -3.20 -19.44
CA ILE A 337 8.41 -3.42 -17.99
C ILE A 337 9.22 -4.67 -17.57
N LEU A 338 9.18 -5.76 -18.33
CA LEU A 338 9.98 -6.95 -18.06
C LEU A 338 11.46 -6.72 -18.35
N LYS A 339 11.77 -5.95 -19.39
CA LYS A 339 13.14 -5.55 -19.72
C LYS A 339 13.74 -4.66 -18.63
N GLU A 340 12.95 -3.76 -18.04
CA GLU A 340 13.39 -2.92 -16.93
C GLU A 340 13.57 -3.73 -15.64
N MET A 341 12.72 -4.72 -15.38
CA MET A 341 12.91 -5.69 -14.29
C MET A 341 14.24 -6.45 -14.46
N LYS A 342 14.54 -6.94 -15.68
CA LYS A 342 15.82 -7.59 -15.96
C LYS A 342 17.01 -6.67 -15.66
N LYS A 343 16.99 -5.44 -16.18
CA LYS A 343 18.08 -4.46 -15.94
C LYS A 343 18.29 -4.20 -14.46
N PHE A 344 17.20 -4.07 -13.69
CA PHE A 344 17.28 -3.88 -12.25
C PHE A 344 17.81 -5.11 -11.53
N SER A 345 17.36 -6.32 -11.90
CA SER A 345 17.85 -7.59 -11.35
C SER A 345 19.36 -7.77 -11.60
N ASP A 346 19.80 -7.53 -12.84
CA ASP A 346 21.21 -7.59 -13.24
C ASP A 346 22.04 -6.57 -12.44
N TRP A 347 21.56 -5.32 -12.32
CA TRP A 347 22.21 -4.28 -11.53
C TRP A 347 22.26 -4.62 -10.03
N LEU A 348 21.18 -5.13 -9.45
CA LEU A 348 21.11 -5.52 -8.05
C LEU A 348 22.14 -6.62 -7.73
N GLY A 349 22.43 -7.51 -8.68
CA GLY A 349 23.50 -8.50 -8.56
C GLY A 349 24.92 -7.92 -8.61
N THR A 350 25.10 -6.67 -9.05
CA THR A 350 26.38 -5.95 -9.03
C THR A 350 26.58 -5.05 -7.82
N VAL A 351 25.52 -4.82 -7.02
CA VAL A 351 25.59 -4.02 -5.80
C VAL A 351 26.43 -4.77 -4.77
N ASP A 352 27.56 -4.17 -4.37
CA ASP A 352 28.56 -4.73 -3.45
C ASP A 352 28.51 -4.10 -2.04
N PHE A 353 27.45 -3.35 -1.76
CA PHE A 353 27.18 -2.73 -0.46
C PHE A 353 25.83 -3.16 0.09
N GLU A 354 25.71 -3.18 1.41
CA GLU A 354 24.40 -3.30 2.05
C GLU A 354 23.71 -1.95 2.10
N LEU A 355 22.47 -1.89 1.65
CA LEU A 355 21.63 -0.72 1.84
C LEU A 355 21.04 -0.74 3.25
N GLU A 356 21.31 0.30 4.03
CA GLU A 356 20.72 0.50 5.37
C GLU A 356 19.25 0.92 5.26
N ALA A 357 18.52 0.85 6.38
CA ALA A 357 17.17 1.42 6.43
C ALA A 357 17.22 2.94 6.12
N PRO A 358 16.20 3.49 5.44
CA PRO A 358 16.19 4.91 5.10
C PRO A 358 16.12 5.76 6.37
N VAL A 359 16.94 6.81 6.41
CA VAL A 359 16.93 7.82 7.47
C VAL A 359 15.58 8.54 7.44
N LYS A 360 14.86 8.53 8.57
CA LYS A 360 13.60 9.23 8.76
C LYS A 360 13.87 10.60 9.38
N ASP A 361 13.48 11.66 8.68
CA ASP A 361 13.83 13.04 9.06
C ASP A 361 12.80 13.68 9.99
N ALA A 362 11.52 13.40 9.74
CA ALA A 362 10.41 13.98 10.48
C ALA A 362 9.24 13.01 10.55
N LEU A 363 8.40 13.19 11.57
CA LEU A 363 7.27 12.30 11.86
C LEU A 363 5.94 12.97 11.55
N ILE A 364 5.16 12.35 10.67
CA ILE A 364 3.75 12.68 10.43
C ILE A 364 2.91 11.96 11.48
N LEU A 365 2.18 12.72 12.28
CA LEU A 365 1.19 12.24 13.23
C LEU A 365 -0.18 12.24 12.55
N LEU A 366 -0.66 11.07 12.17
CA LEU A 366 -2.02 10.91 11.64
C LEU A 366 -3.02 11.04 12.79
N THR A 367 -4.20 11.57 12.48
CA THR A 367 -5.22 11.91 13.49
C THR A 367 -6.52 11.13 13.28
N LYS A 368 -7.31 11.02 14.35
CA LYS A 368 -8.62 10.38 14.32
C LYS A 368 -9.55 11.11 13.36
N GLU A 369 -10.45 10.36 12.72
CA GLU A 369 -11.49 10.92 11.85
C GLU A 369 -10.96 11.77 10.68
N GLN A 370 -9.67 11.64 10.35
CA GLN A 370 -9.02 12.24 9.20
C GLN A 370 -9.03 11.28 8.01
N ASP A 371 -9.01 11.80 6.78
CA ASP A 371 -8.60 10.99 5.63
C ASP A 371 -7.07 10.78 5.73
N CYS A 372 -6.70 9.71 6.44
CA CYS A 372 -5.32 9.40 6.73
C CYS A 372 -4.52 9.09 5.46
N TRP A 373 -5.16 8.51 4.43
CA TRP A 373 -4.49 8.21 3.17
C TRP A 373 -4.18 9.48 2.40
N ALA A 374 -5.19 10.34 2.16
CA ALA A 374 -5.00 11.62 1.48
C ALA A 374 -3.89 12.43 2.15
N THR A 375 -3.98 12.54 3.48
CA THR A 375 -3.02 13.27 4.30
C THR A 375 -1.62 12.70 4.19
N ALA A 376 -1.45 11.38 4.43
CA ALA A 376 -0.15 10.73 4.36
C ALA A 376 0.47 10.90 2.97
N PHE A 377 -0.31 10.70 1.92
CA PHE A 377 0.16 10.73 0.55
C PHE A 377 0.58 12.13 0.09
N MET A 378 -0.24 13.15 0.37
CA MET A 378 0.13 14.52 0.02
C MET A 378 1.33 15.00 0.84
N SER A 379 1.37 14.71 2.15
CA SER A 379 2.53 15.00 3.00
C SER A 379 3.79 14.30 2.49
N PHE A 380 3.71 13.05 2.07
CA PHE A 380 4.86 12.30 1.53
C PHE A 380 5.46 12.98 0.31
N ILE A 381 4.61 13.41 -0.64
CA ILE A 381 5.05 14.12 -1.83
C ILE A 381 5.65 15.48 -1.44
N LEU A 382 4.99 16.27 -0.60
CA LEU A 382 5.51 17.56 -0.13
C LEU A 382 6.86 17.41 0.60
N GLY A 383 7.01 16.38 1.42
CA GLY A 383 8.25 16.03 2.10
C GLY A 383 9.37 15.70 1.11
N LYS A 384 9.09 14.86 0.11
CA LYS A 384 10.06 14.59 -0.96
C LYS A 384 10.41 15.84 -1.77
N GLN A 385 9.42 16.68 -2.10
CA GLN A 385 9.66 17.98 -2.74
C GLN A 385 10.43 18.95 -1.84
N ALA A 386 10.39 18.81 -0.51
CA ALA A 386 11.21 19.58 0.42
C ALA A 386 12.62 18.98 0.62
N GLY A 387 12.85 17.73 0.21
CA GLY A 387 14.13 17.04 0.32
C GLY A 387 14.27 16.21 1.60
N VAL A 388 13.17 15.73 2.17
CA VAL A 388 13.15 14.87 3.36
C VAL A 388 12.42 13.55 3.11
N THR A 389 12.74 12.57 3.94
CA THR A 389 12.02 11.30 4.06
C THR A 389 11.20 11.34 5.34
N LEU A 390 9.89 11.22 5.17
CA LEU A 390 8.93 11.26 6.27
C LEU A 390 8.63 9.86 6.80
N ASP A 391 8.30 9.80 8.08
CA ASP A 391 7.75 8.62 8.74
C ASP A 391 6.32 8.88 9.20
N PHE A 392 5.57 7.82 9.54
CA PHE A 392 4.16 7.92 9.92
C PHE A 392 3.88 7.27 11.27
N LEU A 393 3.05 7.92 12.08
CA LEU A 393 2.49 7.35 13.29
C LEU A 393 0.96 7.33 13.20
N ALA A 394 0.36 6.17 13.47
CA ALA A 394 -1.08 6.05 13.57
C ALA A 394 -1.65 6.86 14.76
N PRO A 395 -2.94 7.23 14.73
CA PRO A 395 -3.54 8.01 15.80
C PRO A 395 -3.44 7.31 17.15
N ASN A 396 -3.28 8.10 18.21
CA ASN A 396 -3.38 7.64 19.59
C ASN A 396 -2.41 6.51 19.97
N LEU A 397 -1.15 6.62 19.54
CA LEU A 397 -0.02 5.81 19.98
C LEU A 397 1.03 6.67 20.69
N ASP A 398 1.90 6.03 21.48
CA ASP A 398 3.03 6.71 22.09
C ASP A 398 3.93 7.34 21.02
N ILE A 399 4.19 8.64 21.18
CA ILE A 399 4.92 9.43 20.20
C ILE A 399 6.44 9.22 20.41
N PRO A 400 7.17 8.66 19.42
CA PRO A 400 8.62 8.52 19.52
C PRO A 400 9.31 9.88 19.41
N ASP A 401 10.58 9.95 19.77
CA ASP A 401 11.38 11.17 19.65
C ASP A 401 11.68 11.49 18.19
N SER A 402 11.48 12.76 17.83
CA SER A 402 11.78 13.35 16.52
C SER A 402 12.11 14.82 16.74
N ALA A 403 13.00 15.36 15.91
CA ALA A 403 13.28 16.79 15.93
C ALA A 403 12.10 17.62 15.38
N VAL A 404 11.31 17.04 14.47
CA VAL A 404 10.20 17.71 13.80
C VAL A 404 8.99 16.77 13.72
N TYR A 405 7.83 17.31 14.11
CA TYR A 405 6.52 16.68 14.03
C TYR A 405 5.61 17.46 13.09
N PHE A 406 4.79 16.75 12.35
CA PHE A 406 3.72 17.32 11.55
C PHE A 406 2.39 16.72 12.01
N MET A 407 1.39 17.56 12.19
CA MET A 407 -0.03 17.20 12.26
C MET A 407 -0.73 17.87 11.07
N PRO A 408 -0.63 17.27 9.87
CA PRO A 408 -1.18 17.85 8.66
C PRO A 408 -2.70 17.71 8.61
N SER A 409 -3.40 18.64 7.95
CA SER A 409 -4.85 18.69 7.68
C SER A 409 -5.74 18.11 8.78
N VAL A 410 -5.58 18.60 10.01
CA VAL A 410 -6.29 18.07 11.17
C VAL A 410 -7.77 18.46 11.11
N HIS A 411 -8.64 17.49 11.40
CA HIS A 411 -10.09 17.67 11.47
C HIS A 411 -10.67 17.19 12.80
N SER A 412 -11.96 17.47 13.01
CA SER A 412 -12.80 16.93 14.10
C SER A 412 -12.59 17.53 15.50
N GLY A 413 -13.57 17.31 16.39
CA GLY A 413 -13.52 17.62 17.81
C GLY A 413 -12.61 16.72 18.63
N CYS A 414 -12.13 15.60 18.08
CA CYS A 414 -11.32 14.62 18.80
C CYS A 414 -10.13 14.08 17.96
N PRO A 415 -9.25 14.93 17.40
CA PRO A 415 -8.18 14.48 16.50
C PRO A 415 -7.15 13.58 17.20
N LEU A 416 -6.90 13.83 18.49
CA LEU A 416 -6.02 13.04 19.35
C LEU A 416 -6.57 13.04 20.77
N TYR A 417 -6.34 11.97 21.51
CA TYR A 417 -6.61 11.97 22.94
C TYR A 417 -5.64 12.88 23.68
N ALA A 418 -6.15 13.58 24.70
CA ALA A 418 -5.40 14.61 25.43
C ALA A 418 -4.05 14.12 25.97
N ARG A 419 -3.92 12.84 26.34
CA ARG A 419 -2.64 12.26 26.81
C ARG A 419 -1.53 12.36 25.75
N TYR A 420 -1.85 12.07 24.49
CA TYR A 420 -0.88 12.06 23.40
C TYR A 420 -0.61 13.46 22.88
N TYR A 421 -1.63 14.32 22.88
CA TYR A 421 -1.44 15.74 22.61
C TYR A 421 -0.52 16.39 23.65
N ASN A 422 -0.70 16.10 24.95
CA ASN A 422 0.20 16.59 25.99
C ASN A 422 1.61 16.03 25.83
N GLN A 423 1.76 14.74 25.50
CA GLN A 423 3.07 14.14 25.19
C GLN A 423 3.76 14.87 24.03
N LEU A 424 3.03 15.18 22.95
CA LEU A 424 3.56 15.97 21.84
C LEU A 424 4.01 17.37 22.29
N LEU A 425 3.16 18.07 23.05
CA LEU A 425 3.48 19.40 23.56
C LEU A 425 4.71 19.38 24.48
N ASP A 426 4.89 18.35 25.30
CA ASP A 426 6.09 18.21 26.14
C ASP A 426 7.36 18.09 25.28
N LYS A 427 7.30 17.34 24.17
CA LYS A 427 8.45 17.22 23.25
C LYS A 427 8.76 18.55 22.55
N VAL A 428 7.73 19.28 22.12
CA VAL A 428 7.90 20.63 21.54
C VAL A 428 8.46 21.59 22.59
N TYR A 429 7.91 21.61 23.80
CA TYR A 429 8.38 22.44 24.90
C TYR A 429 9.88 22.22 25.18
N ASN A 430 10.37 20.99 24.98
CA ASN A 430 11.76 20.63 25.18
C ASN A 430 12.68 20.86 23.97
N GLY A 431 12.16 21.34 22.84
CA GLY A 431 12.98 21.80 21.71
C GLY A 431 12.57 21.29 20.33
N ALA A 432 11.56 20.42 20.23
CA ALA A 432 11.09 19.95 18.93
C ALA A 432 10.30 21.03 18.17
N VAL A 433 10.19 20.88 16.86
CA VAL A 433 9.32 21.69 16.00
C VAL A 433 8.03 20.94 15.74
N LEU A 434 6.90 21.65 15.76
CA LEU A 434 5.60 21.13 15.35
C LEU A 434 5.01 21.98 14.22
N TYR A 435 4.54 21.35 13.16
CA TYR A 435 3.66 21.95 12.16
C TYR A 435 2.24 21.43 12.30
N VAL A 436 1.26 22.33 12.21
CA VAL A 436 -0.17 22.03 12.18
C VAL A 436 -0.80 22.77 11.01
N SER A 437 -1.44 22.05 10.08
CA SER A 437 -2.43 22.61 9.16
C SER A 437 -3.82 22.20 9.63
N ASN A 438 -4.68 23.18 9.90
CA ASN A 438 -5.97 22.94 10.53
C ASN A 438 -7.11 23.12 9.53
N GLY A 439 -7.97 22.10 9.43
CA GLY A 439 -9.23 22.18 8.70
C GLY A 439 -10.32 22.79 9.57
N ASP A 440 -10.65 22.10 10.64
CA ASP A 440 -11.75 22.44 11.56
C ASP A 440 -11.52 21.85 12.97
N ALA A 441 -10.30 21.42 13.29
CA ALA A 441 -10.04 20.66 14.50
C ALA A 441 -10.01 21.52 15.77
N PHE A 442 -10.38 20.86 16.87
CA PHE A 442 -10.32 21.40 18.21
C PHE A 442 -9.01 21.01 18.89
N PHE A 443 -8.36 21.99 19.53
CA PHE A 443 -7.14 21.77 20.30
C PHE A 443 -7.28 22.35 21.70
N ASN A 444 -6.66 21.68 22.67
CA ASN A 444 -6.56 22.20 24.03
C ASN A 444 -5.54 23.33 24.09
N LYS A 445 -5.82 24.35 24.92
CA LYS A 445 -4.92 25.49 25.18
C LYS A 445 -4.46 26.23 23.90
N ARG A 446 -5.36 26.37 22.91
CA ARG A 446 -5.02 26.92 21.58
C ARG A 446 -4.21 28.20 21.62
N GLU A 447 -4.63 29.18 22.42
CA GLU A 447 -3.95 30.48 22.45
C GLU A 447 -2.53 30.39 23.01
N GLU A 448 -2.31 29.61 24.07
CA GLU A 448 -0.98 29.36 24.65
C GLU A 448 -0.07 28.62 23.65
N VAL A 449 -0.61 27.59 23.00
CA VAL A 449 0.14 26.70 22.10
C VAL A 449 0.46 27.39 20.77
N PHE A 450 -0.56 27.92 20.10
CA PHE A 450 -0.41 28.51 18.76
C PHE A 450 -0.12 30.01 18.80
N GLY A 451 -0.16 30.66 19.96
CA GLY A 451 0.10 32.09 20.11
C GLY A 451 -0.92 32.96 19.38
N ALA A 452 -2.15 32.47 19.18
CA ALA A 452 -3.22 33.18 18.50
C ALA A 452 -4.60 32.82 19.08
N SER A 453 -5.41 33.84 19.35
CA SER A 453 -6.79 33.68 19.78
C SER A 453 -7.70 33.40 18.59
N VAL A 454 -8.72 32.56 18.77
CA VAL A 454 -9.80 32.39 17.79
C VAL A 454 -10.86 33.43 18.07
N ILE A 455 -11.11 34.32 17.10
CA ILE A 455 -12.11 35.38 17.19
C ILE A 455 -13.51 34.83 16.85
N SER A 456 -13.60 34.04 15.79
CA SER A 456 -14.81 33.37 15.35
C SER A 456 -14.48 32.22 14.39
N SER A 457 -15.43 31.31 14.19
CA SER A 457 -15.37 30.27 13.16
C SER A 457 -16.71 30.19 12.44
N GLU A 458 -16.68 29.89 11.15
CA GLU A 458 -17.86 29.78 10.29
C GLU A 458 -17.68 28.62 9.32
N ASP A 459 -18.69 27.73 9.23
CA ASP A 459 -18.76 26.68 8.21
C ASP A 459 -19.14 27.30 6.87
N THR A 460 -18.12 27.71 6.13
CA THR A 460 -18.25 28.39 4.84
C THR A 460 -17.07 28.06 3.95
N TYR A 461 -17.36 27.94 2.66
CA TYR A 461 -16.31 27.78 1.65
C TYR A 461 -15.58 29.10 1.46
N ASP A 462 -14.26 29.08 1.67
CA ASP A 462 -13.37 30.23 1.55
C ASP A 462 -12.12 29.79 0.78
N SER A 463 -11.77 30.52 -0.28
CA SER A 463 -10.63 30.22 -1.14
C SER A 463 -9.92 31.48 -1.59
N GLY A 464 -8.62 31.37 -1.84
CA GLY A 464 -7.82 32.49 -2.33
C GLY A 464 -6.39 32.10 -2.58
N THR A 465 -5.49 33.08 -2.55
CA THR A 465 -4.06 32.86 -2.64
C THR A 465 -3.32 33.69 -1.59
N PHE A 466 -2.09 33.29 -1.29
CA PHE A 466 -1.13 34.09 -0.53
C PHE A 466 0.27 33.89 -1.10
N THR A 467 1.15 34.86 -0.89
CA THR A 467 2.55 34.76 -1.32
C THR A 467 3.41 34.29 -0.15
N PHE A 468 4.17 33.22 -0.35
CA PHE A 468 5.12 32.72 0.64
C PHE A 468 6.39 32.21 -0.03
N SER A 469 7.55 32.63 0.50
CA SER A 469 8.87 32.24 -0.01
C SER A 469 9.01 32.39 -1.54
N GLY A 470 8.48 33.49 -2.09
CA GLY A 470 8.53 33.80 -3.52
C GLY A 470 7.54 33.03 -4.40
N SER A 471 6.66 32.22 -3.82
CA SER A 471 5.63 31.46 -4.54
C SER A 471 4.23 31.96 -4.21
N VAL A 472 3.33 31.96 -5.19
CA VAL A 472 1.89 32.16 -4.97
C VAL A 472 1.28 30.80 -4.67
N ILE A 473 0.68 30.65 -3.48
CA ILE A 473 0.11 29.40 -2.99
C ILE A 473 -1.41 29.56 -2.89
N PRO A 474 -2.21 28.71 -3.55
CA PRO A 474 -3.65 28.71 -3.36
C PRO A 474 -4.00 28.12 -1.99
N TYR A 475 -5.13 28.57 -1.44
CA TYR A 475 -5.75 27.94 -0.28
C TYR A 475 -7.24 27.76 -0.54
N GLU A 476 -7.79 26.68 0.00
CA GLU A 476 -9.22 26.39 0.08
C GLU A 476 -9.52 25.81 1.46
N ARG A 477 -10.66 26.17 2.03
CA ARG A 477 -11.15 25.62 3.31
C ARG A 477 -12.68 25.66 3.34
N TYR A 478 -13.26 24.76 4.12
CA TYR A 478 -14.71 24.69 4.34
C TYR A 478 -15.12 25.17 5.74
N CYS A 479 -14.14 25.42 6.61
CA CYS A 479 -14.33 26.11 7.87
C CYS A 479 -13.37 27.30 7.92
N LYS A 480 -13.93 28.51 7.99
CA LYS A 480 -13.17 29.75 8.10
C LYS A 480 -12.97 30.08 9.56
N VAL A 481 -11.74 29.93 10.06
CA VAL A 481 -11.38 30.32 11.43
C VAL A 481 -10.71 31.69 11.40
N GLY A 482 -11.35 32.70 11.99
CA GLY A 482 -10.75 34.01 12.23
C GLY A 482 -9.80 33.95 13.40
N ILE A 483 -8.52 34.28 13.19
CA ILE A 483 -7.50 34.30 14.24
C ILE A 483 -6.89 35.69 14.42
N GLU A 484 -6.54 36.01 15.66
CA GLU A 484 -5.76 37.20 16.02
C GLU A 484 -4.48 36.75 16.77
N PRO A 485 -3.29 37.03 16.23
CA PRO A 485 -2.03 36.68 16.89
C PRO A 485 -1.88 37.42 18.22
N THR A 486 -1.49 36.68 19.26
CA THR A 486 -1.17 37.22 20.60
C THR A 486 0.33 37.21 20.84
N THR A 487 0.95 36.02 20.83
CA THR A 487 2.40 35.84 20.92
C THR A 487 3.03 35.33 19.63
N ALA A 488 2.22 34.83 18.69
CA ALA A 488 2.69 34.31 17.43
C ALA A 488 3.15 35.43 16.49
N GLN A 489 4.24 35.14 15.77
CA GLN A 489 4.65 35.92 14.62
C GLN A 489 3.84 35.50 13.39
N VAL A 490 3.28 36.47 12.66
CA VAL A 490 2.66 36.22 11.35
C VAL A 490 3.74 36.04 10.29
N LEU A 491 3.73 34.89 9.63
CA LEU A 491 4.63 34.55 8.52
C LEU A 491 4.03 34.90 7.16
N ALA A 492 2.70 34.79 7.02
CA ALA A 492 1.98 35.19 5.83
C ALA A 492 0.54 35.61 6.15
N ASN A 493 -0.01 36.47 5.29
CA ASN A 493 -1.42 36.85 5.28
C ASN A 493 -2.08 36.40 3.96
N ASP A 494 -3.38 36.14 4.01
CA ASP A 494 -4.19 35.94 2.81
C ASP A 494 -4.35 37.23 1.99
N GLY A 495 -5.00 37.12 0.82
CA GLY A 495 -5.27 38.27 -0.05
C GLY A 495 -6.12 39.38 0.57
N ASN A 496 -6.76 39.14 1.71
CA ASN A 496 -7.54 40.12 2.46
C ASN A 496 -6.77 40.68 3.68
N GLY A 497 -5.49 40.35 3.82
CA GLY A 497 -4.64 40.79 4.92
C GLY A 497 -4.91 40.07 6.25
N LYS A 498 -5.57 38.90 6.24
CA LYS A 498 -5.79 38.10 7.45
C LYS A 498 -4.66 37.08 7.66
N PRO A 499 -4.19 36.85 8.89
CA PRO A 499 -3.15 35.86 9.16
C PRO A 499 -3.56 34.46 8.70
N ILE A 500 -2.71 33.84 7.88
CA ILE A 500 -2.95 32.49 7.33
C ILE A 500 -1.87 31.49 7.74
N PHE A 501 -0.63 31.96 7.93
CA PHE A 501 0.48 31.14 8.42
C PHE A 501 1.23 31.88 9.52
N THR A 502 1.41 31.23 10.65
CA THR A 502 1.99 31.83 11.87
C THR A 502 3.00 30.89 12.53
N VAL A 503 3.86 31.44 13.37
CA VAL A 503 4.76 30.66 14.22
C VAL A 503 4.78 31.21 15.64
N ASN A 504 4.69 30.33 16.62
CA ASN A 504 4.81 30.64 18.04
C ASN A 504 6.02 29.93 18.65
N ASN A 505 6.70 30.59 19.59
CA ASN A 505 7.71 29.92 20.42
C ASN A 505 6.98 29.24 21.59
N PHE A 506 7.24 27.95 21.80
CA PHE A 506 6.62 27.17 22.87
C PHE A 506 7.70 26.42 23.64
N GLY A 507 8.02 26.91 24.83
CA GLY A 507 9.21 26.46 25.57
C GLY A 507 10.49 26.73 24.78
N LYS A 508 11.27 25.67 24.52
CA LYS A 508 12.48 25.70 23.68
C LYS A 508 12.19 25.41 22.21
N GLY A 509 10.99 24.98 21.87
CA GLY A 509 10.59 24.60 20.51
C GLY A 509 9.76 25.66 19.81
N LYS A 510 9.24 25.29 18.63
CA LYS A 510 8.44 26.17 17.75
C LYS A 510 7.20 25.44 17.25
N ILE A 511 6.10 26.17 17.13
CA ILE A 511 4.84 25.66 16.58
C ILE A 511 4.44 26.52 15.39
N TYR A 512 4.38 25.91 14.22
CA TYR A 512 3.90 26.50 12.98
C TYR A 512 2.42 26.15 12.81
N TYR A 513 1.57 27.16 12.64
CA TYR A 513 0.13 26.97 12.44
C TYR A 513 -0.33 27.56 11.11
N LEU A 514 -0.86 26.70 10.26
CA LEU A 514 -1.45 27.01 8.95
C LEU A 514 -2.98 26.93 9.03
N ASN A 515 -3.64 28.01 8.69
CA ASN A 515 -5.07 28.21 8.96
C ASN A 515 -5.99 27.72 7.82
N PHE A 516 -5.62 26.61 7.21
CA PHE A 516 -6.40 25.83 6.23
C PHE A 516 -5.79 24.41 6.09
N PRO A 517 -6.56 23.41 5.65
CA PRO A 517 -6.10 22.03 5.55
C PRO A 517 -5.37 21.79 4.22
N LEU A 518 -4.10 22.22 4.14
CA LEU A 518 -3.28 22.15 2.92
C LEU A 518 -3.29 20.78 2.25
N GLU A 519 -3.04 19.70 2.98
CA GLU A 519 -2.86 18.36 2.44
C GLU A 519 -4.18 17.79 1.88
N ASP A 520 -5.27 17.91 2.63
CA ASP A 520 -6.62 17.59 2.15
C ASP A 520 -6.98 18.40 0.89
N MET A 521 -6.69 19.70 0.86
CA MET A 521 -6.92 20.53 -0.33
C MET A 521 -6.14 20.00 -1.54
N LEU A 522 -4.83 19.75 -1.40
CA LEU A 522 -3.99 19.27 -2.50
C LEU A 522 -4.42 17.88 -3.00
N SER A 523 -5.04 17.06 -2.13
CA SER A 523 -5.57 15.75 -2.51
C SER A 523 -6.67 15.86 -3.57
N ARG A 524 -7.46 16.95 -3.54
CA ARG A 524 -8.61 17.19 -4.42
C ARG A 524 -8.28 17.97 -5.68
N GLN A 525 -7.03 18.44 -5.82
CA GLN A 525 -6.58 19.24 -6.96
C GLN A 525 -5.76 18.41 -7.96
N ASN A 526 -5.90 18.73 -9.24
CA ASN A 526 -5.01 18.24 -10.29
C ASN A 526 -3.78 19.14 -10.37
N HIS A 527 -2.64 18.58 -10.75
CA HIS A 527 -1.35 19.25 -10.91
C HIS A 527 -0.89 20.00 -9.65
N ALA A 528 -1.37 19.56 -8.48
CA ALA A 528 -1.17 20.26 -7.20
C ALA A 528 0.33 20.39 -6.82
N PHE A 529 1.19 19.52 -7.35
CA PHE A 529 2.62 19.44 -7.04
C PHE A 529 3.51 20.12 -8.09
N ASP A 530 2.93 20.83 -9.05
CA ASP A 530 3.66 21.71 -9.97
C ASP A 530 3.89 23.10 -9.36
N GLY A 531 3.09 23.47 -8.35
CA GLY A 531 3.17 24.75 -7.64
C GLY A 531 4.18 24.79 -6.48
N GLY A 532 4.13 25.89 -5.71
CA GLY A 532 5.06 26.18 -4.62
C GLY A 532 4.62 25.71 -3.22
N ALA A 533 3.59 24.86 -3.09
CA ALA A 533 3.06 24.44 -1.78
C ALA A 533 4.12 23.82 -0.86
N TYR A 534 5.06 23.04 -1.42
CA TYR A 534 6.16 22.43 -0.69
C TYR A 534 7.09 23.44 0.02
N LYS A 535 7.06 24.73 -0.36
CA LYS A 535 7.83 25.79 0.31
C LYS A 535 7.42 26.00 1.75
N ILE A 536 6.20 25.63 2.13
CA ILE A 536 5.76 25.63 3.53
C ILE A 536 6.55 24.57 4.31
N TYR A 537 6.63 23.34 3.78
CA TYR A 537 7.40 22.24 4.38
C TYR A 537 8.89 22.59 4.42
N GLU A 538 9.45 23.09 3.33
CA GLU A 538 10.86 23.53 3.25
C GLU A 538 11.19 24.58 4.32
N TYR A 539 10.29 25.52 4.58
CA TYR A 539 10.49 26.55 5.61
C TYR A 539 10.43 25.99 7.04
N VAL A 540 9.47 25.10 7.33
CA VAL A 540 9.36 24.42 8.63
C VAL A 540 10.60 23.57 8.90
N LEU A 541 11.10 22.89 7.86
CA LEU A 541 12.22 21.94 7.94
C LEU A 541 13.59 22.60 7.78
N LYS A 542 13.69 23.93 7.66
CA LYS A 542 14.94 24.62 7.29
C LYS A 542 16.16 24.25 8.15
N GLU A 543 15.99 24.16 9.47
CA GLU A 543 17.09 23.84 10.40
C GLU A 543 17.52 22.36 10.28
N LEU A 544 16.60 21.48 9.88
CA LEU A 544 16.89 20.08 9.58
C LEU A 544 17.59 19.95 8.23
N LEU A 545 17.07 20.61 7.20
CA LEU A 545 17.65 20.65 5.86
C LEU A 545 19.07 21.21 5.87
N GLU A 546 19.38 22.12 6.79
CA GLU A 546 20.73 22.63 6.97
C GLU A 546 21.75 21.55 7.38
N LYS A 547 21.29 20.50 8.05
CA LYS A 547 22.11 19.39 8.56
C LYS A 547 22.17 18.18 7.63
N LYS A 548 21.35 18.18 6.56
CA LYS A 548 21.34 17.11 5.55
C LYS A 548 22.69 16.98 4.84
N THR A 549 23.12 15.74 4.60
CA THR A 549 24.35 15.44 3.86
C THR A 549 24.16 15.75 2.38
N VAL A 550 23.03 15.33 1.83
CA VAL A 550 22.66 15.60 0.43
C VAL A 550 21.51 16.59 0.38
N ARG A 551 21.69 17.66 -0.41
CA ARG A 551 20.65 18.65 -0.68
C ARG A 551 20.26 18.63 -2.15
N LYS A 552 19.00 18.96 -2.41
CA LYS A 552 18.44 19.06 -3.75
C LYS A 552 17.94 20.49 -3.99
N LEU A 553 18.06 20.96 -5.24
CA LEU A 553 17.60 22.28 -5.65
C LEU A 553 16.25 22.24 -6.39
N ASN A 554 15.99 21.16 -7.14
CA ASN A 554 14.78 21.01 -7.94
C ASN A 554 13.70 20.23 -7.16
N SER A 555 12.46 20.72 -7.11
CA SER A 555 11.36 20.07 -6.40
C SER A 555 10.88 18.75 -7.00
N LYS A 556 11.28 18.42 -8.24
CA LYS A 556 10.98 17.15 -8.89
C LYS A 556 12.03 16.07 -8.61
N VAL A 557 13.14 16.42 -7.94
CA VAL A 557 14.17 15.46 -7.54
C VAL A 557 13.95 15.04 -6.09
N GLY A 558 13.70 13.75 -5.88
CA GLY A 558 13.62 13.15 -4.55
C GLY A 558 14.97 12.56 -4.13
N VAL A 559 15.26 12.66 -2.84
CA VAL A 559 16.46 12.08 -2.22
C VAL A 559 16.03 11.14 -1.09
N THR A 560 16.63 9.97 -1.01
CA THR A 560 16.53 9.05 0.12
C THR A 560 17.94 8.69 0.58
N GLU A 561 18.24 8.96 1.86
CA GLU A 561 19.53 8.62 2.47
C GLU A 561 19.38 7.32 3.26
N ASN A 562 20.31 6.39 3.04
CA ASN A 562 20.40 5.06 3.65
C ASN A 562 21.82 4.93 4.22
N GLY A 563 22.04 5.46 5.42
CA GLY A 563 23.37 5.56 6.01
C GLY A 563 24.31 6.41 5.14
N SER A 564 25.34 5.80 4.57
CA SER A 564 26.30 6.46 3.68
C SER A 564 25.87 6.54 2.21
N ILE A 565 24.76 5.91 1.83
CA ILE A 565 24.26 5.88 0.45
C ILE A 565 23.12 6.88 0.29
N ALA A 566 23.14 7.65 -0.81
CA ALA A 566 22.03 8.51 -1.19
C ALA A 566 21.48 8.09 -2.55
N THR A 567 20.20 7.73 -2.59
CA THR A 567 19.48 7.48 -3.84
C THR A 567 18.81 8.77 -4.29
N VAL A 568 19.08 9.18 -5.53
CA VAL A 568 18.55 10.41 -6.13
C VAL A 568 17.70 10.04 -7.35
N ILE A 569 16.43 10.43 -7.34
CA ILE A 569 15.47 10.09 -8.40
C ILE A 569 14.86 11.38 -8.95
N ASN A 570 14.88 11.53 -10.26
CA ASN A 570 14.12 12.56 -10.95
C ASN A 570 12.72 12.05 -11.30
N TYR A 571 11.70 12.66 -10.72
CA TYR A 571 10.28 12.33 -10.94
C TYR A 571 9.64 13.25 -12.00
N SER A 572 10.44 13.83 -12.91
CA SER A 572 9.96 14.58 -14.07
C SER A 572 10.40 13.94 -15.37
N ASN A 573 9.74 14.37 -16.45
CA ASN A 573 10.05 13.96 -17.82
C ASN A 573 11.18 14.77 -18.46
N GLU A 574 11.79 15.70 -17.72
CA GLU A 574 12.84 16.58 -18.22
C GLU A 574 14.15 16.34 -17.46
N PRO A 575 15.32 16.32 -18.15
CA PRO A 575 16.60 16.27 -17.47
C PRO A 575 16.77 17.43 -16.49
N VAL A 576 17.15 17.11 -15.25
CA VAL A 576 17.44 18.10 -14.20
C VAL A 576 18.94 18.17 -13.98
N LYS A 577 19.46 19.37 -13.78
CA LYS A 577 20.87 19.63 -13.43
C LYS A 577 21.06 19.77 -11.93
#